data_AF-A0A383C1A3-F1
#
_entry.id   AF-A0A383C1A3-F1
#
_cell.length_a   1.000
_cell.length_b   1.000
_cell.length_c   1.000
_cell.angle_alpha   90.00
_cell.angle_beta   90.00
_cell.angle_gamma   90.00
#
_symmetry.space_group_name_H-M   'P 1'
#
loop_
_entity.id
_entity.type
_entity.pdbx_description
1 polymer ?
#
loop_
_entity_poly.entity_id
_entity_poly.type
_entity_poly.pdbx_seq_one_letter_code
_entity_poly.pdbx_strand_id
1 'polypeptide(L)'
;MMSNIEWMDRGYDSRLARIKGFLSSSRFQGFTRRDLFIPSWHAIAALSNMAEAITNLYVAKHLDQETASNLLEKIAVRAVHPKVNPYRRNIDGVKDLYKWGYYLEHLNICLGALGRVRPDSPYTLLNKRVSKHLR
;
A
#
# COMPACT_ATOMS: atom_id res chain seq x y z
N MET A 1 35.44 8.02 -2.40
CA MET A 1 34.20 8.38 -3.13
C MET A 1 33.39 7.11 -3.24
N MET A 2 32.18 7.05 -2.64
CA MET A 2 31.38 5.82 -2.64
C MET A 2 30.77 5.57 -4.01
N SER A 3 30.59 4.30 -4.37
CA SER A 3 30.04 3.95 -5.69
C SER A 3 28.55 4.28 -5.77
N ASN A 4 28.04 4.52 -6.99
CA ASN A 4 26.60 4.73 -7.22
C ASN A 4 25.75 3.54 -6.71
N ILE A 5 26.31 2.33 -6.74
CA ILE A 5 25.66 1.11 -6.25
C ILE A 5 25.50 1.18 -4.72
N GLU A 6 26.55 1.52 -3.98
CA GLU A 6 26.47 1.68 -2.51
C GLU A 6 25.53 2.83 -2.07
N TRP A 7 25.40 3.87 -2.89
CA TRP A 7 24.47 4.97 -2.63
C TRP A 7 23.02 4.55 -2.84
N MET A 8 22.75 3.78 -3.90
CA MET A 8 21.44 3.19 -4.15
C MET A 8 21.04 2.21 -3.05
N ASP A 9 21.96 1.33 -2.63
CA ASP A 9 21.71 0.30 -1.62
C ASP A 9 21.29 0.92 -0.27
N ARG A 10 22.03 1.92 0.22
CA ARG A 10 21.68 2.63 1.47
C ARG A 10 20.37 3.42 1.38
N GLY A 11 20.03 3.92 0.19
CA GLY A 11 18.77 4.61 -0.05
C GLY A 11 17.55 3.69 0.06
N TYR A 12 17.68 2.45 -0.44
CA TYR A 12 16.62 1.43 -0.35
C TYR A 12 16.46 0.90 1.07
N ASP A 13 17.55 0.59 1.75
CA ASP A 13 17.52 0.11 3.13
C ASP A 13 16.85 1.10 4.08
N SER A 14 17.19 2.38 3.95
CA SER A 14 16.57 3.46 4.74
C SER A 14 15.06 3.56 4.47
N ARG A 15 14.64 3.45 3.21
CA ARG A 15 13.22 3.49 2.83
C ARG A 15 12.47 2.26 3.33
N LEU A 16 13.05 1.07 3.17
CA LEU A 16 12.47 -0.19 3.64
C LEU A 16 12.34 -0.22 5.16
N ALA A 17 13.36 0.25 5.90
CA ALA A 17 13.32 0.36 7.35
C ALA A 17 12.21 1.30 7.82
N ARG A 18 12.02 2.45 7.14
CA ARG A 18 10.91 3.37 7.43
C ARG A 18 9.55 2.74 7.17
N ILE A 19 9.38 2.01 6.06
CA ILE A 19 8.12 1.31 5.76
C ILE A 19 7.85 0.22 6.81
N LYS A 20 8.85 -0.60 7.13
CA LYS A 20 8.74 -1.65 8.17
C LYS A 20 8.37 -1.04 9.53
N GLY A 21 9.02 0.06 9.91
CA GLY A 21 8.72 0.79 11.15
C GLY A 21 7.31 1.38 11.18
N PHE A 22 6.81 1.88 10.05
CA PHE A 22 5.43 2.35 9.95
C PHE A 22 4.41 1.20 10.05
N LEU A 23 4.68 0.08 9.37
CA LEU A 23 3.76 -1.06 9.28
C LEU A 23 3.78 -1.96 10.54
N SER A 24 4.75 -1.82 11.44
CA SER A 24 4.88 -2.62 12.65
C SER A 24 3.88 -2.26 13.77
N SER A 25 3.21 -1.10 13.67
CA SER A 25 2.20 -0.69 14.65
C SER A 25 1.01 -1.68 14.68
N SER A 26 0.76 -2.27 15.85
CA SER A 26 -0.28 -3.29 16.07
C SER A 26 -1.70 -2.75 16.12
N ARG A 27 -1.88 -1.44 16.36
CA ARG A 27 -3.17 -0.75 16.39
C ARG A 27 -3.14 0.47 15.47
N PHE A 28 -3.45 0.26 14.20
CA PHE A 28 -3.57 1.36 13.26
C PHE A 28 -4.81 2.21 13.57
N GLN A 29 -4.60 3.45 14.00
CA GLN A 29 -5.67 4.40 14.34
C GLN A 29 -5.91 5.46 13.25
N GLY A 30 -5.39 5.21 12.04
CA GLY A 30 -5.25 6.22 11.00
C GLY A 30 -3.88 6.88 11.03
N PHE A 31 -3.61 7.70 10.02
CA PHE A 31 -2.37 8.47 9.94
C PHE A 31 -2.46 9.73 10.78
N THR A 32 -1.41 10.00 11.54
CA THR A 32 -1.22 11.25 12.29
C THR A 32 -0.32 12.21 11.52
N ARG A 33 -0.25 13.48 11.96
CA ARG A 33 0.71 14.47 11.43
C ARG A 33 2.18 14.08 11.65
N ARG A 34 2.46 13.09 12.52
CA ARG A 34 3.81 12.54 12.72
C ARG A 34 4.13 11.46 11.68
N ASP A 35 3.10 10.80 11.14
CA ASP A 35 3.25 9.72 10.15
C ASP A 35 3.33 10.26 8.73
N LEU A 36 2.60 11.35 8.45
CA LEU A 36 2.56 12.00 7.15
C LEU A 36 2.90 13.48 7.28
N PHE A 37 3.81 13.94 6.43
CA PHE A 37 4.01 15.37 6.15
C PHE A 37 2.85 15.98 5.34
N ILE A 38 1.86 15.17 4.96
CA ILE A 38 0.68 15.54 4.18
C ILE A 38 -0.59 15.31 4.98
N PRO A 39 -1.69 16.03 4.68
CA PRO A 39 -2.99 15.79 5.32
C PRO A 39 -3.41 14.32 5.32
N SER A 40 -4.09 13.88 6.38
CA SER A 40 -4.49 12.47 6.57
C SER A 40 -5.42 11.93 5.48
N TRP A 41 -6.10 12.79 4.71
CA TRP A 41 -6.91 12.36 3.58
C TRP A 41 -6.06 11.88 2.38
N HIS A 42 -4.76 12.22 2.33
CA HIS A 42 -3.80 11.65 1.37
C HIS A 42 -3.17 10.33 1.84
N ALA A 43 -3.63 9.77 2.96
CA ALA A 43 -3.16 8.50 3.49
C ALA A 43 -3.06 7.39 2.43
N ILE A 44 -4.03 7.33 1.53
CA ILE A 44 -4.07 6.29 0.49
C ILE A 44 -2.93 6.42 -0.52
N ALA A 45 -2.49 7.65 -0.86
CA ALA A 45 -1.36 7.87 -1.74
C ALA A 45 -0.03 7.51 -1.07
N ALA A 46 0.10 7.77 0.22
CA ALA A 46 1.26 7.29 0.98
C ALA A 46 1.33 5.76 0.97
N LEU A 47 0.19 5.08 1.18
CA LEU A 47 0.12 3.62 1.11
C LEU A 47 0.45 3.08 -0.29
N SER A 48 -0.05 3.68 -1.36
CA SER A 48 0.28 3.24 -2.72
C SER A 48 1.76 3.45 -3.05
N ASN A 49 2.37 4.53 -2.56
CA ASN A 49 3.82 4.75 -2.73
C ASN A 49 4.65 3.71 -1.98
N MET A 50 4.19 3.28 -0.79
CA MET A 50 4.82 2.16 -0.08
C MET A 50 4.64 0.85 -0.85
N ALA A 51 3.45 0.57 -1.39
CA ALA A 51 3.18 -0.63 -2.17
C ALA A 51 4.07 -0.70 -3.43
N GLU A 52 4.21 0.42 -4.13
CA GLU A 52 5.10 0.56 -5.28
C GLU A 52 6.56 0.33 -4.89
N ALA A 53 7.02 0.93 -3.79
CA ALA A 53 8.38 0.72 -3.30
C ALA A 53 8.68 -0.75 -2.95
N ILE A 54 7.78 -1.44 -2.25
CA ILE A 54 7.93 -2.87 -1.94
C ILE A 54 7.92 -3.71 -3.22
N THR A 55 7.02 -3.40 -4.17
CA THR A 55 6.95 -4.10 -5.45
C THR A 55 8.25 -3.96 -6.24
N ASN A 56 8.83 -2.76 -6.29
CA ASN A 56 10.09 -2.51 -6.98
C ASN A 56 11.25 -3.28 -6.35
N LEU A 57 11.34 -3.33 -5.02
CA LEU A 57 12.35 -4.13 -4.33
C LEU A 57 12.18 -5.63 -4.57
N TYR A 58 10.95 -6.13 -4.60
CA TYR A 58 10.66 -7.53 -4.93
C TYR A 58 11.04 -7.88 -6.38
N VAL A 59 10.67 -7.03 -7.35
CA VAL A 59 11.02 -7.23 -8.77
C VAL A 59 12.53 -7.18 -8.98
N ALA A 60 13.23 -6.28 -8.29
CA ALA A 60 14.68 -6.16 -8.29
C ALA A 60 15.41 -7.24 -7.46
N LYS A 61 14.69 -8.22 -6.90
CA LYS A 61 15.23 -9.35 -6.11
C LYS A 61 15.94 -8.95 -4.81
N HIS A 62 15.64 -7.76 -4.28
CA HIS A 62 16.08 -7.33 -2.95
C HIS A 62 15.16 -7.82 -1.83
N LEU A 63 13.96 -8.31 -2.15
CA LEU A 63 13.04 -8.93 -1.21
C LEU A 63 12.60 -10.29 -1.75
N ASP A 64 12.50 -11.28 -0.86
CA ASP A 64 11.83 -12.54 -1.15
C ASP A 64 10.29 -12.35 -1.18
N GLN A 65 9.59 -13.37 -1.70
CA GLN A 65 8.13 -13.34 -1.87
C GLN A 65 7.39 -13.28 -0.53
N GLU A 66 7.86 -13.97 0.50
CA GLU A 66 7.22 -14.03 1.82
C GLU A 66 7.26 -12.65 2.49
N THR A 67 8.44 -12.04 2.54
CA THR A 67 8.65 -10.69 3.07
C THR A 67 7.82 -9.66 2.30
N ALA A 68 7.86 -9.70 0.97
CA ALA A 68 7.11 -8.75 0.14
C ALA A 68 5.60 -8.91 0.32
N SER A 69 5.08 -10.13 0.31
CA SER A 69 3.64 -10.41 0.49
C SER A 69 3.14 -9.97 1.87
N ASN A 70 3.90 -10.25 2.94
CA ASN A 70 3.57 -9.81 4.30
C ASN A 70 3.49 -8.29 4.43
N LEU A 71 4.41 -7.56 3.79
CA LEU A 71 4.40 -6.09 3.82
C LEU A 71 3.24 -5.52 3.00
N LEU A 72 3.00 -6.06 1.80
CA LEU A 72 1.90 -5.64 0.92
C LEU A 72 0.53 -5.95 1.53
N GLU A 73 0.37 -7.05 2.25
CA GLU A 73 -0.85 -7.38 2.97
C GLU A 73 -1.12 -6.36 4.09
N LYS A 74 -0.10 -5.98 4.87
CA LYS A 74 -0.20 -4.91 5.87
C LYS A 74 -0.58 -3.56 5.27
N ILE A 75 -0.15 -3.27 4.05
CA ILE A 75 -0.53 -2.07 3.30
C ILE A 75 -2.00 -2.17 2.85
N ALA A 76 -2.41 -3.29 2.24
CA ALA A 76 -3.78 -3.51 1.78
C ALA A 76 -4.80 -3.43 2.93
N VAL A 77 -4.50 -4.03 4.09
CA VAL A 77 -5.30 -3.94 5.32
C VAL A 77 -5.52 -2.48 5.74
N ARG A 78 -4.47 -1.65 5.70
CA ARG A 78 -4.56 -0.22 6.04
C ARG A 78 -5.30 0.58 4.97
N ALA A 79 -5.14 0.23 3.70
CA ALA A 79 -5.79 0.91 2.57
C ALA A 79 -7.31 0.79 2.63
N VAL A 80 -7.83 -0.40 3.02
CA VAL A 80 -9.28 -0.62 3.17
C VAL A 80 -9.85 -0.15 4.52
N HIS A 81 -8.99 0.22 5.47
CA HIS A 81 -9.41 0.56 6.83
C HIS A 81 -10.33 1.79 6.86
N PRO A 82 -11.40 1.82 7.68
CA PRO A 82 -12.36 2.95 7.75
C PRO A 82 -11.78 4.34 8.04
N LYS A 83 -10.54 4.42 8.53
CA LYS A 83 -9.81 5.69 8.75
C LYS A 83 -9.09 6.22 7.51
N VAL A 84 -8.93 5.40 6.48
CA VAL A 84 -8.33 5.76 5.18
C VAL A 84 -9.41 5.75 4.10
N ASN A 85 -10.23 4.70 4.12
CA ASN A 85 -11.36 4.52 3.24
C ASN A 85 -12.44 5.60 3.45
N PRO A 86 -12.75 6.43 2.43
CA PRO A 86 -13.72 7.53 2.55
C PRO A 86 -15.16 7.06 2.79
N TYR A 87 -15.48 5.80 2.49
CA TYR A 87 -16.80 5.22 2.82
C TYR A 87 -16.99 4.99 4.32
N ARG A 88 -15.90 4.99 5.12
CA ARG A 88 -15.90 4.80 6.58
C ARG A 88 -16.59 3.51 7.05
N ARG A 89 -16.59 2.47 6.22
CA ARG A 89 -17.16 1.14 6.48
C ARG A 89 -16.40 0.08 5.67
N ASN A 90 -16.72 -1.20 5.86
CA ASN A 90 -16.16 -2.24 5.01
C ASN A 90 -16.54 -1.96 3.54
N ILE A 91 -15.52 -1.83 2.67
CA ILE A 91 -15.68 -1.50 1.26
C ILE A 91 -16.34 -2.63 0.46
N ASP A 92 -16.21 -3.89 0.90
CA ASP A 92 -16.87 -5.02 0.23
C ASP A 92 -18.39 -4.88 0.25
N GLY A 93 -18.94 -4.27 1.31
CA GLY A 93 -20.38 -4.00 1.45
C GLY A 93 -20.87 -2.71 0.81
N VAL A 94 -19.98 -1.85 0.30
CA VAL A 94 -20.38 -0.63 -0.43
C VAL A 94 -20.94 -1.07 -1.77
N LYS A 95 -22.16 -0.68 -2.15
CA LYS A 95 -22.76 -1.06 -3.46
C LYS A 95 -22.27 -0.17 -4.60
N ASP A 96 -22.30 1.14 -4.37
CA ASP A 96 -21.91 2.15 -5.35
C ASP A 96 -20.53 2.74 -5.00
N LEU A 97 -19.57 2.59 -5.91
CA LEU A 97 -18.20 3.11 -5.78
C LEU A 97 -18.04 4.55 -6.30
N TYR A 98 -19.11 5.18 -6.76
CA TYR A 98 -19.07 6.53 -7.30
C TYR A 98 -18.49 7.56 -6.31
N LYS A 99 -17.93 8.65 -6.84
CA LYS A 99 -17.38 9.85 -6.15
C LYS A 99 -15.95 9.77 -5.59
N TRP A 100 -15.36 8.59 -5.42
CA TRP A 100 -14.06 8.47 -4.74
C TRP A 100 -12.92 8.00 -5.66
N GLY A 101 -12.90 8.47 -6.91
CA GLY A 101 -11.92 8.08 -7.94
C GLY A 101 -10.47 8.12 -7.44
N TYR A 102 -10.03 9.24 -6.86
CA TYR A 102 -8.70 9.38 -6.27
C TYR A 102 -8.35 8.26 -5.28
N TYR A 103 -9.24 7.97 -4.32
CA TYR A 103 -9.02 6.90 -3.36
C TYR A 103 -9.01 5.53 -4.05
N LEU A 104 -9.92 5.31 -4.99
CA LEU A 104 -10.07 4.03 -5.70
C LEU A 104 -8.87 3.72 -6.58
N GLU A 105 -8.29 4.70 -7.26
CA GLU A 105 -7.06 4.55 -8.05
C GLU A 105 -5.90 4.07 -7.16
N HIS A 106 -5.65 4.78 -6.05
CA HIS A 106 -4.57 4.42 -5.14
C HIS A 106 -4.83 3.11 -4.38
N LEU A 107 -6.09 2.82 -4.04
CA LEU A 107 -6.49 1.52 -3.52
C LEU A 107 -6.17 0.43 -4.54
N ASN A 108 -6.53 0.63 -5.82
CA ASN A 108 -6.32 -0.35 -6.87
C ASN A 108 -4.84 -0.69 -7.04
N ILE A 109 -3.94 0.30 -6.93
CA ILE A 109 -2.48 0.11 -6.91
C ILE A 109 -2.07 -0.77 -5.72
N CYS A 110 -2.52 -0.46 -4.51
CA CYS A 110 -2.19 -1.24 -3.31
C CYS A 110 -2.60 -2.72 -3.45
N LEU A 111 -3.82 -2.96 -3.95
CA LEU A 111 -4.34 -4.33 -4.09
C LEU A 111 -3.68 -5.07 -5.25
N GLY A 112 -3.40 -4.38 -6.37
CA GLY A 112 -2.70 -4.95 -7.52
C GLY A 112 -1.25 -5.33 -7.19
N ALA A 113 -0.57 -4.51 -6.39
CA ALA A 113 0.77 -4.80 -5.89
C ALA A 113 0.79 -6.11 -5.06
N LEU A 114 -0.17 -6.28 -4.14
CA LEU A 114 -0.32 -7.54 -3.40
C LEU A 114 -0.64 -8.71 -4.33
N GLY A 115 -1.59 -8.55 -5.26
CA GLY A 115 -1.97 -9.59 -6.22
C GLY A 115 -0.82 -10.04 -7.13
N ARG A 116 0.14 -9.16 -7.43
CA ARG A 116 1.35 -9.49 -8.20
C ARG A 116 2.27 -10.47 -7.47
N VAL A 117 2.35 -10.38 -6.14
CA VAL A 117 3.21 -11.24 -5.31
C VAL A 117 2.45 -12.45 -4.78
N ARG A 118 1.14 -12.31 -4.56
CA ARG A 118 0.22 -13.32 -4.02
C ARG A 118 -1.13 -13.29 -4.76
N PRO A 119 -1.26 -14.01 -5.90
CA PRO A 119 -2.46 -13.98 -6.74
C PRO A 119 -3.76 -14.46 -6.05
N ASP A 120 -3.62 -15.33 -5.05
CA ASP A 120 -4.68 -15.90 -4.20
C ASP A 120 -5.04 -15.03 -2.98
N SER A 121 -4.56 -13.77 -2.94
CA SER A 121 -4.87 -12.81 -1.89
C SER A 121 -6.39 -12.65 -1.64
N PRO A 122 -6.83 -12.46 -0.39
CA PRO A 122 -8.24 -12.20 -0.08
C PRO A 122 -8.77 -10.92 -0.74
N TYR A 123 -7.88 -10.02 -1.18
CA TYR A 123 -8.25 -8.77 -1.85
C TYR A 123 -8.44 -8.88 -3.37
N THR A 124 -8.22 -10.06 -3.97
CA THR A 124 -8.31 -10.25 -5.43
C THR A 124 -9.68 -9.89 -5.99
N LEU A 125 -10.77 -10.23 -5.28
CA LEU A 125 -12.13 -9.87 -5.72
C LEU A 125 -12.38 -8.36 -5.67
N LEU A 126 -11.94 -7.71 -4.58
CA LEU A 126 -12.06 -6.26 -4.44
C LEU A 126 -11.24 -5.52 -5.51
N ASN A 127 -10.01 -5.97 -5.80
CA ASN A 127 -9.17 -5.40 -6.85
C ASN A 127 -9.84 -5.48 -8.23
N LYS A 128 -10.40 -6.65 -8.59
CA LYS A 128 -11.17 -6.82 -9.83
C LYS A 128 -12.36 -5.88 -9.91
N ARG A 129 -13.10 -5.74 -8.81
CA ARG A 129 -14.27 -4.87 -8.72
C ARG A 129 -13.91 -3.39 -8.91
N VAL A 130 -12.88 -2.92 -8.20
CA VAL A 130 -12.37 -1.54 -8.33
C VAL A 130 -11.84 -1.29 -9.73
N SER A 131 -11.03 -2.21 -10.28
CA SER A 131 -10.52 -2.14 -11.65
C SER A 131 -11.64 -2.05 -12.69
N LYS A 132 -12.76 -2.76 -12.51
CA LYS A 132 -13.92 -2.65 -13.41
C LYS A 132 -14.62 -1.30 -13.31
N HIS A 133 -14.65 -0.70 -12.12
CA HIS A 133 -15.28 0.61 -11.91
C HIS A 133 -14.46 1.78 -12.48
N LEU A 134 -13.13 1.66 -12.49
CA LEU A 134 -12.21 2.70 -12.98
C LEU A 134 -12.00 2.68 -14.52
N ARG A 135 -12.62 1.72 -15.23
CA ARG A 135 -12.61 1.64 -16.69
C ARG A 135 -13.81 2.37 -17.27
#